data_AF-A0A0J8UE39-F1
#
_entry.id   AF-A0A0J8UE39-F1
#
_cell.length_a   1.000
_cell.length_b   1.000
_cell.length_c   1.000
_cell.angle_alpha   90.00
_cell.angle_beta   90.00
_cell.angle_gamma   90.00
#
_symmetry.space_group_name_H-M   'P 1'
#
loop_
_entity.id
_entity.type
_entity.pdbx_description
1 polymer ?
#
loop_
_entity_poly.entity_id
_entity_poly.type
_entity_poly.pdbx_seq_one_letter_code
_entity_poly.pdbx_strand_id
1 'polypeptide(L)' 'MSDLDELIADGVSSSDPAVGLRAVRALQRLQERLEAIHVANAREQGWSWQAIADALEVSRQAVHQKHNRRG' A
#
# COMPACT_ATOMS: atom_id res chain seq x y z
N MET A 1 -3.52 -8.50 13.70
CA MET A 1 -3.72 -7.04 13.69
C MET A 1 -3.10 -6.41 14.92
N SER A 2 -3.33 -6.95 16.13
CA SER A 2 -2.75 -6.46 17.40
C SER A 2 -1.26 -6.07 17.35
N ASP A 3 -0.38 -6.94 16.85
CA ASP A 3 1.07 -6.67 16.84
C ASP A 3 1.49 -5.50 15.93
N LEU A 4 0.71 -5.24 14.87
CA LEU A 4 0.95 -4.11 13.98
C LEU A 4 0.51 -2.81 14.65
N ASP A 5 -0.62 -2.83 15.35
CA ASP A 5 -1.15 -1.67 16.06
C ASP A 5 -0.21 -1.26 17.20
N GLU A 6 0.35 -2.23 17.93
CA GLU A 6 1.38 -1.99 18.95
C GLU A 6 2.66 -1.41 18.34
N LEU A 7 3.18 -2.01 17.25
CA LEU A 7 4.35 -1.48 16.55
C LEU A 7 4.15 -0.05 16.03
N ILE A 8 2.94 0.28 15.56
CA ILE A 8 2.60 1.64 15.12
C ILE A 8 2.52 2.59 16.31
N ALA A 9 1.88 2.20 17.41
CA ALA A 9 1.78 3.01 18.62
C ALA A 9 3.16 3.34 19.18
N ASP A 10 4.07 2.35 19.23
CA ASP A 10 5.47 2.53 19.61
C ASP A 10 6.21 3.41 18.61
N GLY A 11 6.00 3.20 17.31
CA GLY A 11 6.64 4.01 16.26
C GLY A 11 6.25 5.47 16.26
N VAL A 12 5.02 5.81 16.64
CA VAL A 12 4.52 7.20 16.72
C VAL A 12 5.02 7.91 17.98
N SER A 13 5.20 7.18 19.07
CA SER A 13 5.57 7.76 20.38
C SER A 13 7.07 7.71 20.67
N SER A 14 7.82 6.84 20.00
CA SER A 14 9.26 6.66 20.24
C SER A 14 10.11 7.72 19.55
N SER A 15 11.07 8.28 20.31
CA SER A 15 12.13 9.15 19.78
C SER A 15 13.26 8.35 19.09
N ASP A 16 13.25 7.01 19.16
CA ASP A 16 14.23 6.17 18.49
C ASP A 16 13.89 6.02 17.00
N PRO A 17 14.72 6.56 16.08
CA PRO A 17 14.48 6.46 14.64
C PRO A 17 14.36 5.01 14.15
N ALA A 18 15.03 4.05 14.79
CA ALA A 18 14.96 2.65 14.39
C ALA A 18 13.56 2.05 14.62
N VAL A 19 12.88 2.45 15.71
CA VAL A 19 11.50 2.03 16.01
C VAL A 19 10.53 2.66 15.01
N GLY A 20 10.62 3.99 14.81
CA GLY A 20 9.78 4.71 13.85
C GLY A 20 9.91 4.16 12.43
N LEU A 21 11.12 3.90 11.95
CA LEU A 21 11.35 3.35 10.60
C LEU A 21 10.81 1.92 10.43
N ARG A 22 10.83 1.08 11.48
CA ARG A 22 10.18 -0.23 11.43
C ARG A 22 8.66 -0.11 11.29
N ALA A 23 8.03 0.79 12.03
CA ALA A 23 6.60 1.06 11.92
C ALA A 23 6.23 1.57 10.53
N VAL A 24 6.98 2.54 9.98
CA VAL A 24 6.80 3.03 8.60
C VAL A 24 6.91 1.89 7.59
N ARG A 25 7.91 1.01 7.74
CA ARG A 25 8.08 -0.13 6.84
C ARG A 25 6.93 -1.13 6.95
N ALA A 26 6.40 -1.36 8.15
CA ALA A 26 5.25 -2.23 8.36
C ALA A 26 3.98 -1.66 7.70
N LEU A 27 3.72 -0.36 7.87
CA LEU A 27 2.63 0.36 7.19
C LEU A 27 2.74 0.29 5.67
N GLN A 28 3.94 0.49 5.12
CA GLN A 28 4.17 0.41 3.68
C GLN A 28 3.85 -0.98 3.14
N ARG A 29 4.22 -2.06 3.84
CA ARG A 29 3.88 -3.43 3.44
C ARG A 29 2.37 -3.70 3.49
N LEU A 30 1.68 -3.16 4.50
CA LEU A 30 0.22 -3.27 4.57
C LEU A 30 -0.44 -2.51 3.43
N GLN A 31 -0.03 -1.26 3.18
CA GLN A 31 -0.52 -0.45 2.06
C GLN A 31 -0.30 -1.19 0.73
N GLU A 32 0.90 -1.70 0.47
CA GLU A 32 1.21 -2.44 -0.76
C GLU A 32 0.29 -3.66 -0.96
N ARG A 33 -0.03 -4.39 0.12
CA ARG A 33 -0.94 -5.54 0.08
C ARG A 33 -2.38 -5.12 -0.19
N LEU A 34 -2.89 -4.11 0.52
CA LEU A 34 -4.24 -3.59 0.34
C LEU A 34 -4.43 -3.04 -1.07
N GLU A 35 -3.45 -2.26 -1.55
CA GLU A 35 -3.45 -1.74 -2.92
C GLU A 35 -3.52 -2.89 -3.94
N ALA A 36 -2.70 -3.93 -3.81
CA ALA A 36 -2.74 -5.07 -4.73
C ALA A 36 -4.12 -5.77 -4.77
N ILE A 37 -4.74 -5.99 -3.60
CA ILE A 37 -6.08 -6.59 -3.50
C ILE A 37 -7.12 -5.69 -4.20
N HIS A 38 -7.12 -4.39 -3.91
CA HIS A 38 -8.10 -3.47 -4.48
C HIS A 38 -7.89 -3.23 -5.98
N VAL A 39 -6.64 -3.20 -6.45
CA VAL A 39 -6.33 -3.14 -7.89
C VAL A 39 -6.85 -4.39 -8.59
N ALA A 40 -6.59 -5.59 -8.06
CA ALA A 40 -7.11 -6.84 -8.63
C ALA A 40 -8.65 -6.84 -8.69
N ASN A 41 -9.31 -6.50 -7.59
CA ASN A 41 -10.77 -6.40 -7.53
C ASN A 41 -11.32 -5.37 -8.52
N ALA A 42 -10.66 -4.23 -8.70
CA ALA A 42 -11.08 -3.21 -9.68
C ALA A 42 -10.93 -3.72 -11.12
N ARG A 43 -9.84 -4.44 -11.41
CA ARG A 43 -9.63 -5.08 -12.72
C ARG A 43 -10.70 -6.14 -13.01
N GLU A 44 -11.06 -6.97 -12.03
CA GLU A 44 -12.14 -7.97 -12.14
C GLU A 44 -13.51 -7.31 -12.39
N GLN A 45 -13.74 -6.14 -11.81
CA GLN A 45 -14.94 -5.33 -12.05
C GLN A 45 -14.89 -4.51 -13.35
N GLY A 46 -13.88 -4.74 -14.20
CA GLY A 46 -13.77 -4.10 -15.52
C GLY A 46 -13.28 -2.65 -15.50
N TRP A 47 -12.81 -2.12 -14.36
CA TRP A 47 -12.27 -0.76 -14.29
C TRP A 47 -11.06 -0.62 -15.20
N SER A 48 -10.95 0.49 -15.93
CA SER A 48 -9.78 0.77 -16.75
C SER A 48 -8.54 1.04 -15.88
N TRP A 49 -7.34 0.80 -16.42
CA TRP A 49 -6.09 1.17 -15.73
C TRP A 49 -6.02 2.67 -15.43
N GLN A 50 -6.67 3.52 -16.24
CA GLN A 50 -6.75 4.95 -15.97
C GLN A 50 -7.59 5.23 -14.74
N ALA A 51 -8.79 4.64 -14.63
CA ALA A 51 -9.67 4.83 -13.47
C ALA A 51 -9.03 4.40 -12.15
N ILE A 52 -8.25 3.30 -12.18
CA ILE A 52 -7.48 2.85 -11.01
C ILE A 52 -6.35 3.84 -10.68
N ALA A 53 -5.67 4.37 -11.70
CA ALA A 53 -4.59 5.34 -11.51
C ALA A 53 -5.11 6.66 -10.91
N ASP A 54 -6.26 7.14 -11.40
CA ASP A 54 -6.93 8.33 -10.91
C ASP A 54 -7.31 8.15 -9.43
N ALA A 55 -7.86 6.99 -9.05
CA ALA A 55 -8.22 6.67 -7.66
C ALA A 55 -7.01 6.54 -6.71
N LEU A 56 -5.84 6.17 -7.24
CA LEU A 56 -4.59 6.08 -6.48
C LEU A 56 -3.75 7.37 -6.56
N GLU A 57 -4.21 8.39 -7.29
CA GLU A 57 -3.49 9.64 -7.55
C GLU A 57 -2.08 9.42 -8.15
N VAL A 58 -1.94 8.41 -9.02
CA VAL A 58 -0.69 8.08 -9.72
C VAL A 58 -0.88 8.10 -11.23
N SER A 59 0.22 8.02 -11.97
CA SER A 59 0.12 7.86 -13.42
C SER A 59 -0.38 6.47 -13.81
N ARG A 60 -1.13 6.37 -14.91
CA ARG A 60 -1.54 5.10 -15.52
C ARG A 60 -0.36 4.17 -15.77
N GLN A 61 0.78 4.72 -16.20
CA GLN A 61 2.00 3.94 -16.43
C GLN A 61 2.55 3.36 -15.13
N ALA A 62 2.54 4.12 -14.02
CA ALA A 62 3.03 3.65 -12.73
C ALA A 62 2.19 2.47 -12.20
N VAL A 63 0.86 2.59 -12.21
CA VAL A 63 -0.02 1.49 -11.75
C VAL A 63 0.09 0.26 -12.65
N HIS A 64 0.14 0.46 -13.97
CA HIS A 64 0.28 -0.63 -14.92
C HIS A 64 1.63 -1.33 -14.75
N GLN A 65 2.72 -0.59 -14.61
CA GLN A 65 4.04 -1.17 -14.43
C GLN A 65 4.14 -1.97 -13.11
N LYS A 66 3.52 -1.46 -12.04
CA LYS A 66 3.53 -2.08 -10.71
C LYS A 66 2.72 -3.38 -10.67
N HIS A 67 1.57 -3.42 -11.33
CA HIS A 67 0.59 -4.50 -11.17
C HIS A 67 0.46 -5.44 -12.37
N ASN A 68 0.75 -5.00 -13.60
CA ASN A 68 0.68 -5.86 -14.80
C ASN A 68 1.86 -6.84 -14.94
N ARG A 69 2.88 -6.75 -14.10
CA ARG A 69 4.02 -7.71 -14.06
C ARG A 69 3.90 -8.73 -12.93
N ARG A 70 2.88 -8.60 -12.07
CA ARG A 70 2.68 -9.42 -10.85
C ARG A 70 1.43 -10.29 -10.92
N GLY A 71 0.69 -10.22 -12.03
CA GLY A 71 -0.45 -11.09 -12.36
C GLY A 71 -0.11 -12.04 -13.49
#